data_AF-A0A529ZKI9-F1
#
_entry.id   AF-A0A529ZKI9-F1
#
_cell.length_a   1.000
_cell.length_b   1.000
_cell.length_c   1.000
_cell.angle_alpha   90.00
_cell.angle_beta   90.00
_cell.angle_gamma   90.00
#
_symmetry.space_group_name_H-M   'P 1'
#
loop_
_entity.id
_entity.type
_entity.pdbx_description
1 polymer ?
#
loop_
_entity_poly.entity_id
_entity_poly.type
_entity_poly.pdbx_seq_one_letter_code
_entity_poly.pdbx_strand_id
1 'polypeptide(L)' 'ITRTLADLGLAEDKIDWTAEQALGIDRLIKNNPRPFDLPAMQRLVGAAYRGDMSAVTM' A
#
# COMPACT_ATOMS: atom_id res chain seq x y z
N ILE A 1 11.74 -14.40 3.09
CA ILE A 1 11.19 -13.06 2.82
C ILE A 1 10.24 -12.71 3.96
N THR A 2 10.34 -11.48 4.47
CA THR A 2 9.49 -10.94 5.54
C THR A 2 8.03 -10.84 5.10
N ARG A 3 7.07 -11.12 5.99
CA ARG A 3 5.66 -11.29 5.61
C ARG A 3 4.82 -10.02 5.63
N THR A 4 5.18 -9.03 6.46
CA THR A 4 4.41 -7.79 6.61
C THR A 4 5.32 -6.57 6.52
N LEU A 5 4.74 -5.40 6.25
CA LEU A 5 5.49 -4.14 6.33
C LEU A 5 5.87 -3.79 7.78
N ALA A 6 5.08 -4.22 8.76
CA ALA A 6 5.41 -4.07 10.18
C ALA A 6 6.70 -4.81 10.54
N ASP A 7 6.84 -6.05 10.09
CA ASP A 7 8.06 -6.86 10.29
C ASP A 7 9.28 -6.31 9.52
N LEU A 8 9.05 -5.45 8.51
CA LEU A 8 10.09 -4.71 7.79
C LEU A 8 10.47 -3.38 8.48
N GLY A 9 9.79 -3.02 9.57
CA GLY A 9 10.06 -1.79 10.33
C GLY A 9 9.33 -0.55 9.82
N LEU A 10 8.27 -0.70 9.02
CA LEU A 10 7.39 0.43 8.72
C LEU A 10 6.69 0.88 10.01
N ALA A 11 6.65 2.19 10.24
CA ALA A 11 5.91 2.74 11.37
C ALA A 11 4.42 2.90 11.00
N GLU A 12 3.52 2.58 11.93
CA GLU A 12 2.07 2.59 11.69
C GLU A 12 1.55 3.99 11.29
N ASP A 13 2.12 5.04 11.89
CA ASP A 13 1.83 6.45 11.59
C ASP A 13 2.29 6.88 10.18
N LYS A 14 3.07 6.04 9.48
CA LYS A 14 3.57 6.29 8.13
C LYS A 14 2.80 5.56 7.05
N ILE A 15 1.74 4.82 7.37
CA ILE A 15 0.94 4.10 6.37
C ILE A 15 0.36 5.06 5.33
N ASP A 16 -0.31 6.12 5.77
CA ASP A 16 -0.93 7.11 4.86
C ASP A 16 0.11 7.84 4.02
N TRP A 17 1.18 8.32 4.66
CA TRP A 17 2.30 8.95 3.98
C TRP A 17 2.92 8.02 2.92
N THR A 18 3.09 6.73 3.25
CA THR A 18 3.64 5.73 2.31
C THR A 18 2.73 5.53 1.11
N ALA A 19 1.41 5.51 1.32
CA ALA A 19 0.45 5.40 0.23
C ALA A 19 0.51 6.61 -0.72
N GLU A 20 0.62 7.83 -0.18
CA GLU A 20 0.79 9.05 -0.97
C GLU A 20 2.09 9.03 -1.78
N GLN A 21 3.23 8.69 -1.15
CA GLN A 21 4.51 8.62 -1.85
C GLN A 21 4.51 7.55 -2.95
N ALA A 22 3.89 6.41 -2.70
CA ALA A 22 3.80 5.33 -3.68
C ALA A 22 2.99 5.74 -4.92
N LEU A 23 1.93 6.54 -4.74
CA LEU A 23 1.16 7.10 -5.85
C LEU A 23 1.93 8.14 -6.67
N GLY A 24 2.92 8.81 -6.08
CA GLY A 24 3.81 9.72 -6.80
C GLY A 24 4.74 9.03 -7.82
N ILE A 25 4.79 7.70 -7.84
CA ILE A 25 5.62 6.94 -8.78
C ILE A 25 4.90 6.79 -10.13
N ASP A 26 4.80 7.92 -10.83
CA ASP A 26 3.97 8.16 -12.00
C ASP A 26 3.98 7.03 -13.06
N ARG A 27 5.18 6.53 -13.41
CA ARG A 27 5.30 5.47 -14.43
C ARG A 27 4.75 4.13 -13.94
N LEU A 28 4.95 3.77 -12.68
CA LEU A 28 4.48 2.49 -12.13
C LEU A 28 2.97 2.50 -11.95
N ILE A 29 2.41 3.64 -11.53
CA ILE A 29 0.97 3.80 -11.34
C ILE A 29 0.24 3.81 -12.69
N LYS A 30 0.69 4.63 -13.65
CA LYS A 30 0.05 4.74 -14.97
C LYS A 30 0.13 3.45 -15.80
N ASN A 31 1.16 2.63 -15.58
CA ASN A 31 1.33 1.35 -16.29
C ASN A 31 0.70 0.17 -15.53
N ASN A 32 0.05 0.39 -14.38
CA ASN A 32 -0.62 -0.69 -13.68
C ASN A 32 -1.87 -1.12 -14.48
N PRO A 33 -2.01 -2.41 -14.86
CA PRO A 33 -3.18 -2.88 -15.58
C PRO A 33 -4.49 -2.69 -14.79
N ARG A 34 -4.39 -2.49 -13.47
CA ARG A 34 -5.50 -2.11 -12.60
C ARG A 34 -5.24 -0.70 -12.06
N PRO A 35 -5.91 0.33 -12.60
CA PRO A 35 -5.80 1.67 -12.05
C PRO A 35 -6.43 1.71 -10.64
N PHE A 36 -5.83 2.48 -9.75
CA PHE A 36 -6.32 2.68 -8.40
C PHE A 36 -5.94 4.10 -7.92
N ASP A 37 -6.71 4.60 -6.96
CA ASP A 37 -6.58 5.93 -6.38
C ASP A 37 -5.93 5.88 -4.98
N LEU A 38 -5.84 7.03 -4.32
CA LEU A 38 -5.25 7.16 -2.98
C LEU A 38 -5.97 6.32 -1.93
N PRO A 39 -7.31 6.36 -1.82
CA PRO A 39 -8.03 5.46 -0.93
C PRO A 39 -7.72 3.99 -1.15
N ALA A 40 -7.63 3.54 -2.41
CA ALA A 40 -7.25 2.16 -2.72
C ALA A 40 -5.80 1.85 -2.33
N MET A 41 -4.86 2.76 -2.56
CA MET A 41 -3.47 2.59 -2.14
C MET A 41 -3.34 2.51 -0.60
N GLN A 42 -4.07 3.34 0.15
CA GLN A 42 -4.09 3.29 1.62
C GLN A 42 -4.59 1.93 2.13
N ARG A 43 -5.64 1.38 1.51
CA ARG A 43 -6.12 0.02 1.83
C ARG A 43 -5.06 -1.04 1.56
N LEU A 44 -4.39 -0.96 0.41
CA LEU A 44 -3.32 -1.91 0.03
C LEU A 44 -2.13 -1.85 1.00
N VAL A 45 -1.63 -0.66 1.32
CA VAL A 45 -0.51 -0.49 2.25
C VAL A 45 -0.91 -0.94 3.66
N GLY A 46 -2.11 -0.58 4.12
CA GLY A 46 -2.62 -1.01 5.43
C GLY A 46 -2.81 -2.52 5.53
N ALA A 47 -3.32 -3.15 4.47
CA ALA A 47 -3.42 -4.61 4.37
C ALA A 47 -2.04 -5.28 4.42
N ALA A 48 -1.07 -4.78 3.67
CA ALA A 48 0.29 -5.29 3.66
C ALA A 48 1.02 -5.05 5.00
N TYR A 49 0.70 -3.96 5.71
CA TYR A 49 1.18 -3.70 7.07
C TYR A 49 0.68 -4.72 8.07
N ARG A 50 -0.62 -5.03 8.05
CA ARG A 50 -1.26 -5.97 8.98
C ARG A 50 -1.14 -7.44 8.55
N GLY A 51 -0.72 -7.71 7.32
CA GLY A 51 -0.78 -9.04 6.72
C GLY A 51 -2.21 -9.53 6.44
N ASP A 52 -3.17 -8.60 6.28
CA ASP A 52 -4.59 -8.89 6.11
C ASP A 52 -5.04 -8.71 4.66
N MET A 53 -5.00 -9.81 3.89
CA MET A 53 -5.43 -9.83 2.49
C MET A 53 -6.94 -9.65 2.30
N SER A 54 -7.75 -9.86 3.35
CA SER A 54 -9.21 -9.67 3.26
C SER A 54 -9.57 -8.19 3.17
N ALA A 55 -8.73 -7.30 3.71
CA ALA A 55 -8.88 -5.85 3.61
C ALA A 55 -8.64 -5.28 2.20
N VAL A 56 -8.18 -6.12 1.24
CA VAL A 56 -7.87 -5.73 -0.15
C VAL A 56 -9.05 -5.95 -1.11
N THR A 57 -10.12 -6.61 -0.67
CA THR A 57 -11.27 -6.88 -1.54
C THR A 57 -11.97 -5.59 -1.96
N MET A 58 -12.15 -5.42 -3.28
CA MET A 58 -12.91 -4.33 -3.91
C MET A 58 -14.40 -4.51 -3.77
#